data_AF-A0A410QD99-F1
#
_entry.id   AF-A0A410QD99-F1
#
_cell.length_a   1.000
_cell.length_b   1.000
_cell.length_c   1.000
_cell.angle_alpha   90.00
_cell.angle_beta   90.00
_cell.angle_gamma   90.00
#
_symmetry.space_group_name_H-M   'P 1'
#
loop_
_entity.id
_entity.type
_entity.pdbx_description
1 polymer ?
#
loop_
_entity_poly.entity_id
_entity_poly.type
_entity_poly.pdbx_seq_one_letter_code
_entity_poly.pdbx_strand_id
1 'polypeptide(L)'
;MMLLTNLKSTEKRKISLLVAKVYLMRWRIEEYFKFKKQQFDFEDIRVWSLKSIRNFNLIATITVGYIGIMTSEKKDNIFFKELKECSKRIYNIPKFIYYAIGYAIEDILVKTKVGIHSFIHKNLKSQ
;
A
#
# COMPACT_ATOMS: atom_id res chain seq x y z
N MET A 1 8.63 26.99 -10.48
CA MET A 1 7.36 26.23 -10.58
C MET A 1 6.22 27.13 -10.15
N MET A 2 5.18 27.28 -10.98
CA MET A 2 4.02 28.12 -10.69
C MET A 2 2.85 27.21 -10.27
N LEU A 3 2.21 27.51 -9.13
CA LEU A 3 1.13 26.70 -8.56
C LEU A 3 -0.17 27.50 -8.51
N LEU A 4 -1.20 26.99 -9.18
CA LEU A 4 -2.56 27.54 -9.15
C LEU A 4 -3.37 26.78 -8.08
N THR A 5 -4.12 27.51 -7.26
CA THR A 5 -4.93 26.91 -6.19
C THR A 5 -6.31 27.58 -6.11
N ASN A 6 -7.32 26.80 -5.74
CA ASN A 6 -8.67 27.29 -5.44
C ASN A 6 -8.86 27.62 -3.94
N LEU A 7 -7.80 27.56 -3.13
CA LEU A 7 -7.87 27.88 -1.71
C LEU A 7 -8.01 29.39 -1.52
N LYS A 8 -9.12 29.82 -0.91
CA LYS A 8 -9.39 31.23 -0.55
C LYS A 8 -9.06 31.43 0.93
N SER A 9 -8.14 32.32 1.25
CA SER A 9 -7.87 32.72 2.64
C SER A 9 -7.26 34.12 2.70
N THR A 10 -7.39 34.75 3.86
CA THR A 10 -7.01 36.14 4.16
C THR A 10 -5.50 36.34 4.29
N GLU A 11 -4.74 35.30 4.65
CA GLU A 11 -3.29 35.40 4.88
C GLU A 11 -2.45 34.79 3.74
N LYS A 12 -2.02 35.64 2.80
CA LYS A 12 -1.25 35.23 1.60
C LYS A 12 -0.02 34.35 1.91
N ARG A 13 0.76 34.68 2.95
CA ARG A 13 2.00 33.95 3.30
C ARG A 13 1.72 32.52 3.77
N LYS A 14 0.74 32.32 4.66
CA LYS A 14 0.38 30.99 5.17
C LYS A 14 -0.15 30.09 4.05
N ILE A 15 -0.92 30.65 3.12
CA ILE A 15 -1.47 29.91 1.97
C ILE A 15 -0.33 29.46 1.04
N SER A 16 0.60 30.34 0.68
CA SER A 16 1.72 29.95 -0.20
C SER A 16 2.54 28.80 0.39
N LEU A 17 2.81 28.84 1.70
CA LEU A 17 3.49 27.76 2.42
C LEU A 17 2.67 26.46 2.44
N LEU A 18 1.37 26.55 2.69
CA LEU A 18 0.48 25.39 2.68
C LEU A 18 0.41 24.75 1.28
N VAL A 19 0.23 25.56 0.23
CA VAL A 19 0.16 25.12 -1.16
C VAL A 19 1.47 24.45 -1.57
N ALA A 20 2.62 25.05 -1.23
CA ALA A 20 3.92 24.44 -1.47
C ALA A 20 4.06 23.10 -0.74
N LYS A 21 3.66 23.02 0.55
CA LYS A 21 3.72 21.79 1.34
C LYS A 21 2.83 20.69 0.77
N VAL A 22 1.59 21.01 0.40
CA VAL A 22 0.66 20.06 -0.24
C VAL A 22 1.21 19.58 -1.58
N TYR A 23 1.77 20.49 -2.39
CA TYR A 23 2.37 20.11 -3.65
C TYR A 23 3.59 19.20 -3.46
N LEU A 24 4.44 19.44 -2.47
CA LEU A 24 5.55 18.54 -2.15
C LEU A 24 5.05 17.18 -1.67
N MET A 25 3.96 17.13 -0.91
CA MET A 25 3.31 15.87 -0.50
C MET A 25 2.73 15.07 -1.67
N ARG A 26 2.49 15.69 -2.84
CA ARG A 26 2.12 14.99 -4.09
C ARG A 26 3.08 13.85 -4.41
N TRP A 27 4.38 14.02 -4.11
CA TRP A 27 5.43 13.03 -4.40
C TRP A 27 5.17 11.66 -3.75
N ARG A 28 4.37 11.61 -2.68
CA ARG A 28 3.99 10.34 -2.03
C ARG A 28 3.27 9.37 -2.96
N ILE A 29 2.61 9.87 -4.02
CA ILE A 29 1.99 8.99 -5.03
C ILE A 29 3.02 8.23 -5.87
N GLU A 30 4.23 8.78 -6.02
CA GLU A 30 5.30 8.14 -6.79
C GLU A 30 5.89 6.95 -6.01
N GLU A 31 5.97 7.05 -4.68
CA GLU A 31 6.32 5.91 -3.82
C GLU A 31 5.31 4.77 -3.96
N TYR A 32 4.02 5.10 -4.04
CA TYR A 32 2.94 4.14 -4.32
C TYR A 32 3.12 3.47 -5.69
N PHE A 33 3.35 4.26 -6.76
CA PHE A 33 3.54 3.69 -8.09
C PHE A 33 4.77 2.81 -8.18
N LYS A 34 5.88 3.24 -7.55
CA LYS A 34 7.10 2.44 -7.46
C LYS A 34 6.85 1.12 -6.74
N PHE A 35 6.16 1.14 -5.60
CA PHE A 35 5.81 -0.08 -4.85
C PHE A 35 4.97 -1.04 -5.69
N LYS A 36 3.91 -0.55 -6.32
CA LYS A 36 3.04 -1.38 -7.15
C LYS A 36 3.80 -2.01 -8.32
N LYS A 37 4.72 -1.26 -8.94
CA LYS A 37 5.54 -1.76 -10.04
C LYS A 37 6.54 -2.83 -9.59
N GLN A 38 7.26 -2.57 -8.51
CA GLN A 38 8.33 -3.45 -8.01
C GLN A 38 7.79 -4.71 -7.32
N GLN A 39 6.75 -4.60 -6.50
CA GLN A 39 6.27 -5.73 -5.71
C GLN A 39 5.52 -6.78 -6.54
N PHE A 40 4.90 -6.37 -7.65
CA PHE A 40 4.10 -7.25 -8.51
C PHE A 40 4.74 -7.50 -9.88
N ASP A 41 6.02 -7.13 -10.05
CA ASP A 41 6.75 -7.17 -11.33
C ASP A 41 5.90 -6.65 -12.49
N PHE A 42 5.25 -5.50 -12.25
CA PHE A 42 4.19 -5.00 -13.12
C PHE A 42 4.70 -4.62 -14.53
N GLU A 43 6.02 -4.47 -14.67
CA GLU A 43 6.69 -4.16 -15.92
C GLU A 43 7.01 -5.41 -16.76
N ASP A 44 6.97 -6.63 -16.18
CA ASP A 44 7.20 -7.90 -16.88
C ASP A 44 5.92 -8.79 -16.95
N ILE A 45 4.74 -8.16 -16.91
CA ILE A 45 3.48 -8.90 -17.02
C ILE A 45 3.31 -9.43 -18.45
N ARG A 46 3.18 -10.76 -18.58
CA ARG A 46 2.93 -11.43 -19.87
C ARG A 46 1.46 -11.74 -20.06
N VAL A 47 0.72 -10.73 -20.49
CA VAL A 47 -0.72 -10.83 -20.73
C VAL A 47 -1.08 -10.26 -22.10
N TRP A 48 -1.89 -11.00 -22.86
CA TRP A 48 -2.18 -10.70 -24.26
C TRP A 48 -3.22 -9.61 -24.50
N SER A 49 -4.21 -9.44 -23.61
CA SER A 49 -5.32 -8.51 -23.83
C SER A 49 -5.26 -7.28 -22.93
N LEU A 50 -5.63 -6.12 -23.49
CA LEU A 50 -5.76 -4.88 -22.73
C LEU A 50 -6.75 -5.01 -21.56
N LYS A 51 -7.83 -5.79 -21.75
CA LYS A 51 -8.82 -6.07 -20.71
C LYS A 51 -8.18 -6.78 -19.51
N SER A 52 -7.34 -7.77 -19.76
CA SER A 52 -6.68 -8.51 -18.70
C SER A 52 -5.61 -7.64 -17.99
N ILE A 53 -4.86 -6.81 -18.72
CA ILE A 53 -3.95 -5.81 -18.12
C ILE A 53 -4.71 -4.86 -17.18
N ARG A 54 -5.87 -4.35 -17.61
CA ARG A 54 -6.72 -3.47 -16.79
C ARG A 54 -7.24 -4.17 -15.54
N ASN A 55 -7.68 -5.42 -15.66
CA ASN A 55 -8.16 -6.20 -14.53
C ASN A 55 -7.04 -6.47 -13.52
N PHE A 56 -5.84 -6.84 -14.00
CA PHE A 56 -4.69 -7.04 -13.14
C PHE A 56 -4.28 -5.75 -12.41
N ASN A 57 -4.27 -4.62 -13.13
CA ASN A 57 -4.02 -3.31 -12.52
C ASN A 57 -5.04 -2.96 -11.43
N LEU A 58 -6.31 -3.29 -11.64
CA LEU A 58 -7.37 -3.09 -10.65
C LEU A 58 -7.11 -3.92 -9.40
N ILE A 59 -6.82 -5.23 -9.56
CA ILE A 59 -6.52 -6.12 -8.43
C ILE A 59 -5.32 -5.62 -7.65
N ALA A 60 -4.19 -5.32 -8.32
CA ALA A 60 -3.00 -4.79 -7.67
C ALA A 60 -3.30 -3.48 -6.92
N THR A 61 -4.11 -2.59 -7.51
CA THR A 61 -4.52 -1.34 -6.86
C THR A 61 -5.35 -1.59 -5.61
N ILE A 62 -6.30 -2.54 -5.65
CA ILE A 62 -7.10 -2.94 -4.48
C ILE A 62 -6.20 -3.54 -3.39
N THR A 63 -5.26 -4.41 -3.75
CA THR A 63 -4.32 -5.03 -2.80
C THR A 63 -3.45 -3.98 -2.10
N VAL A 64 -2.87 -3.04 -2.85
CA VAL A 64 -2.06 -1.96 -2.26
C VAL A 64 -2.94 -1.04 -1.39
N GLY A 65 -4.18 -0.77 -1.83
CA GLY A 65 -5.16 -0.02 -1.04
C GLY A 65 -5.46 -0.70 0.29
N TYR A 66 -5.66 -2.02 0.29
CA TYR A 66 -5.86 -2.81 1.49
C TYR A 66 -4.66 -2.71 2.45
N ILE A 67 -3.43 -2.84 1.95
CA ILE A 67 -2.20 -2.64 2.75
C ILE A 67 -2.19 -1.24 3.37
N GLY A 68 -2.60 -0.21 2.62
CA GLY A 68 -2.67 1.17 3.10
C GLY A 68 -3.68 1.38 4.23
N ILE A 69 -4.88 0.80 4.11
CA ILE A 69 -5.91 0.84 5.15
C ILE A 69 -5.42 0.10 6.41
N MET A 70 -4.89 -1.11 6.25
CA MET A 70 -4.30 -1.91 7.33
C MET A 70 -3.22 -1.15 8.11
N THR A 71 -2.34 -0.45 7.39
CA THR A 71 -1.25 0.35 7.98
C THR A 71 -1.77 1.56 8.75
N SER A 72 -2.90 2.12 8.33
CA SER A 72 -3.45 3.35 8.91
C SER A 72 -4.26 3.08 10.17
N GLU A 73 -5.05 2.00 10.18
CA GLU A 73 -5.99 1.69 11.26
C GLU A 73 -5.36 0.87 12.41
N LYS A 74 -4.35 0.03 12.13
CA LYS A 74 -3.89 -1.01 13.07
C LYS A 74 -2.46 -0.81 13.58
N LYS A 75 -2.03 0.42 13.83
CA LYS A 75 -0.64 0.72 14.24
C LYS A 75 -0.18 -0.05 15.49
N ASP A 76 -1.09 -0.30 16.43
CA ASP A 76 -0.79 -0.93 17.73
C ASP A 76 -1.38 -2.34 17.91
N ASN A 77 -1.83 -2.97 16.82
CA ASN A 77 -2.30 -4.35 16.90
C ASN A 77 -1.10 -5.31 16.99
N ILE A 78 -1.17 -6.30 17.88
CA ILE A 78 -0.17 -7.38 18.02
C ILE A 78 0.14 -7.99 16.66
N PHE A 79 -0.90 -8.23 15.84
CA PHE A 79 -0.74 -8.75 14.48
C PHE A 79 0.18 -7.89 13.59
N PHE A 80 0.10 -6.57 13.72
CA PHE A 80 0.93 -5.66 12.94
C PHE A 80 2.38 -5.62 13.42
N LYS A 81 2.60 -5.83 14.73
CA LYS A 81 3.94 -5.97 15.30
C LYS A 81 4.61 -7.26 14.81
N GLU A 82 3.90 -8.38 14.87
CA GLU A 82 4.36 -9.67 14.33
C GLU A 82 4.67 -9.58 12.82
N LEU A 83 3.80 -8.93 12.03
CA LEU A 83 4.07 -8.70 10.61
C LEU A 83 5.36 -7.91 10.37
N LYS A 84 5.65 -6.89 11.18
CA LYS A 84 6.90 -6.13 11.06
C LYS A 84 8.12 -7.00 11.34
N GLU A 85 8.04 -7.85 12.37
CA GLU A 85 9.10 -8.80 12.73
C GLU A 85 9.31 -9.86 11.62
N CYS A 86 8.22 -10.39 11.05
CA CYS A 86 8.26 -11.31 9.92
C CYS A 86 8.92 -10.70 8.67
N SER A 87 8.86 -9.39 8.48
CA SER A 87 9.50 -8.75 7.32
C SER A 87 11.05 -8.89 7.29
N LYS A 88 11.67 -9.35 8.40
CA LYS A 88 13.11 -9.69 8.56
C LYS A 88 14.05 -8.81 7.73
N ARG A 89 13.93 -7.49 7.91
CA ARG A 89 14.75 -6.52 7.20
C ARG A 89 16.12 -6.36 7.84
N ILE A 90 17.14 -6.21 6.99
CA ILE A 90 18.53 -5.94 7.39
C ILE A 90 18.65 -4.58 8.10
N TYR A 91 17.79 -3.62 7.75
CA TYR A 91 17.77 -2.27 8.31
C TYR A 91 16.42 -1.93 8.97
N ASN A 92 16.37 -0.75 9.61
CA ASN A 92 15.13 -0.19 10.15
C ASN A 92 14.06 0.00 9.07
N ILE A 93 12.79 -0.14 9.49
CA ILE A 93 11.63 0.04 8.62
C ILE A 93 11.56 1.53 8.21
N PRO A 94 11.60 1.84 6.90
CA PRO A 94 11.50 3.22 6.41
C PRO A 94 10.09 3.78 6.67
N LYS A 95 9.95 5.11 6.57
CA LYS A 95 8.65 5.79 6.74
C LYS A 95 7.55 5.23 5.82
N PHE A 96 7.94 4.72 4.66
CA PHE A 96 7.04 4.01 3.75
C PHE A 96 7.03 2.51 4.05
N ILE A 97 6.04 2.08 4.85
CA ILE A 97 5.98 0.74 5.47
C ILE A 97 5.49 -0.34 4.48
N TYR A 98 4.96 0.02 3.31
CA TYR A 98 4.21 -0.93 2.47
C TYR A 98 5.07 -2.09 1.96
N TYR A 99 6.34 -1.84 1.61
CA TYR A 99 7.25 -2.92 1.24
C TYR A 99 7.49 -3.90 2.41
N ALA A 100 7.52 -3.42 3.66
CA ALA A 100 7.77 -4.30 4.81
C ALA A 100 6.59 -5.25 4.99
N ILE A 101 5.38 -4.71 4.88
CA ILE A 101 4.15 -5.49 4.96
C ILE A 101 4.01 -6.43 3.76
N GLY A 102 4.31 -5.96 2.55
CA GLY A 102 4.28 -6.77 1.33
C GLY A 102 5.14 -8.02 1.47
N TYR A 103 6.41 -7.87 1.85
CA TYR A 103 7.31 -9.00 2.07
C TYR A 103 6.90 -9.89 3.24
N ALA A 104 6.40 -9.31 4.34
CA ALA A 104 5.93 -10.11 5.47
C ALA A 104 4.74 -10.99 5.10
N ILE A 105 3.78 -10.44 4.35
CA ILE A 105 2.61 -11.20 3.86
C ILE A 105 3.07 -12.29 2.91
N GLU A 106 3.97 -11.98 1.98
CA GLU A 106 4.54 -12.95 1.05
C GLU A 106 5.22 -14.12 1.79
N ASP A 107 6.09 -13.83 2.75
CA ASP A 107 6.79 -14.85 3.55
C ASP A 107 5.83 -15.75 4.35
N ILE A 108 4.77 -15.16 4.93
CA ILE A 108 3.72 -15.93 5.64
C ILE A 108 2.96 -16.84 4.67
N LEU A 109 2.59 -16.33 3.50
CA LEU A 109 1.84 -17.09 2.51
C LEU A 109 2.69 -18.22 1.89
N VAL A 110 3.98 -18.01 1.66
CA VAL A 110 4.89 -19.05 1.16
C VAL A 110 5.05 -20.20 2.17
N LYS A 111 5.04 -19.89 3.47
CA LYS A 111 5.14 -20.91 4.54
C LYS A 111 3.83 -21.65 4.81
N THR A 112 2.72 -21.15 4.27
CA THR A 112 1.39 -21.70 4.49
C THR A 112 1.20 -22.98 3.66
N LYS A 113 1.02 -24.12 4.34
CA LYS A 113 0.84 -25.45 3.70
C LYS A 113 -0.62 -25.84 3.44
N VAL A 114 -1.56 -24.98 3.84
CA VAL A 114 -3.00 -25.25 3.81
C VAL A 114 -3.73 -24.18 3.01
N GLY A 115 -4.79 -24.57 2.29
CA GLY A 115 -5.55 -23.64 1.44
C GLY A 115 -6.35 -22.62 2.26
N ILE A 116 -6.81 -21.55 1.62
CA ILE A 116 -7.58 -20.46 2.26
C ILE A 116 -8.77 -20.99 3.09
N HIS A 117 -9.39 -22.09 2.65
CA HIS A 117 -10.53 -22.68 3.34
C HIS A 117 -10.21 -23.07 4.80
N SER A 118 -9.00 -23.53 5.12
CA SER A 118 -8.66 -23.90 6.50
C SER A 118 -8.53 -22.69 7.43
N PHE A 119 -8.32 -21.49 6.89
CA PHE A 119 -8.25 -20.25 7.65
C PHE A 119 -9.63 -19.66 7.96
N ILE A 120 -10.64 -20.01 7.16
CA ILE A 120 -12.02 -19.62 7.40
C ILE A 120 -12.58 -20.58 8.44
N HIS A 121 -12.64 -20.15 9.70
CA HIS A 121 -13.29 -20.91 10.76
C HIS A 121 -14.71 -21.32 10.30
N LYS A 122 -15.04 -22.61 10.45
CA LYS A 122 -16.36 -23.19 10.10
C LYS A 122 -17.57 -22.47 10.73
N ASN A 123 -17.34 -21.65 11.76
CA ASN A 123 -18.39 -20.96 12.52
C ASN A 123 -18.95 -19.69 11.86
N LEU A 124 -18.52 -19.31 10.66
CA LEU A 124 -19.13 -18.21 9.89
C LEU A 124 -20.25 -18.69 8.93
N LYS A 125 -20.65 -19.96 8.98
CA LYS A 125 -21.73 -20.54 8.17
C LYS A 125 -23.11 -20.59 8.86
N SER A 126 -23.30 -19.89 9.96
CA SER A 126 -24.63 -19.81 10.61
C SER A 126 -24.96 -18.37 11.01
N GLN A 127 -25.51 -17.62 10.06
CA GLN A 127 -26.52 -16.58 10.27
C GLN A 127 -27.17 -16.26 8.92
#